data_AF-A0A938R1H1-F1
#
_entry.id   AF-A0A938R1H1-F1
#
_cell.length_a   1.000
_cell.length_b   1.000
_cell.length_c   1.000
_cell.angle_alpha   90.00
_cell.angle_beta   90.00
_cell.angle_gamma   90.00
#
_symmetry.space_group_name_H-M   'P 1'
#
loop_
_entity.id
_entity.type
_entity.pdbx_description
1 polymer ?
#
loop_
_entity_poly.entity_id
_entity_poly.type
_entity_poly.pdbx_seq_one_letter_code
_entity_poly.pdbx_strand_id
1 'polypeptide(L)'
;MNSAGAPSFRRPRSATEVMLWRAAMRPVFPASVPASALASAPWPARAHSPLPAWARLSLGLALLGGCRTDWKSGDPSIPIGDSGLPELLDTDLDGYTVDVDCDDADPAVFPGAEELCNGVDDDCDSGVDEDVLLTFYEDGDGDGVGGELVQACEAPAGAVDVAGDCDDGDASVYPGAPEQCDGLDNDCDVEVDEELITEIFADADRDGYGDPGAPLADCRLSDGYVVDSSDCDDTRSDVNPGVVELCDGFDNDCDAELDEPDAIDAPTFYADVDGDSFGDPLTTAVACAAPEGFVEDGTDCDDAAPTAFPGAVEVCDGLDNDCDLIVDLVDDDDDGYVAGDCGGPDCDDADAAVNPGADEVWYDGLDQDCAGDDDNDADGDGVAALVAGGADCDDAVATTYPGAPDRWYDGVDADCAGDDDFDQDGDGYGASLFGGEDCNDRDAAVNPAAAELWYDGVDQDCSGGNDYDADSDGFFADAVGGLDCDDADPTVNPAATELWYDGVDQDCAGDDDFDADGDSYTSDSYGGDDCDDADGDINPGAAELWYDGVDQDCAGDDDFDADGDSY
;
A
#
# COMPACT_ATOMS: atom_id res chain seq x y z
N MET A 1 -53.82 -14.33 -31.84
CA MET A 1 -53.48 -14.85 -33.18
C MET A 1 -52.08 -14.39 -33.50
N ASN A 2 -51.16 -15.31 -33.83
CA ASN A 2 -49.82 -15.13 -34.43
C ASN A 2 -48.83 -14.07 -33.87
N SER A 3 -47.51 -14.28 -33.85
CA SER A 3 -46.66 -15.49 -33.81
C SER A 3 -45.19 -15.04 -33.80
N ALA A 4 -44.29 -15.95 -33.42
CA ALA A 4 -42.82 -15.86 -33.36
C ALA A 4 -42.24 -15.37 -32.02
N GLY A 5 -41.14 -15.94 -31.52
CA GLY A 5 -40.38 -17.10 -32.02
C GLY A 5 -39.00 -17.17 -31.33
N ALA A 6 -38.72 -18.24 -30.60
CA ALA A 6 -37.49 -18.41 -29.80
C ALA A 6 -36.27 -18.83 -30.66
N PRO A 7 -35.04 -18.94 -30.10
CA PRO A 7 -34.71 -20.11 -29.26
C PRO A 7 -33.78 -19.85 -28.04
N SER A 8 -33.72 -20.87 -27.18
CA SER A 8 -32.91 -21.02 -25.96
C SER A 8 -31.44 -21.38 -26.20
N PHE A 9 -30.56 -21.30 -25.16
CA PHE A 9 -29.79 -22.49 -24.71
C PHE A 9 -29.24 -22.42 -23.26
N ARG A 10 -29.51 -23.50 -22.52
CA ARG A 10 -29.03 -24.07 -21.24
C ARG A 10 -27.80 -23.48 -20.48
N ARG A 11 -27.90 -23.47 -19.14
CA ARG A 11 -26.81 -23.80 -18.18
C ARG A 11 -27.24 -25.01 -17.29
N PRO A 12 -26.31 -25.90 -16.85
CA PRO A 12 -26.62 -27.05 -15.99
C PRO A 12 -26.59 -26.73 -14.49
N ARG A 13 -26.98 -27.72 -13.66
CA ARG A 13 -26.96 -27.75 -12.18
C ARG A 13 -26.02 -28.86 -11.67
N SER A 14 -25.73 -28.83 -10.35
CA SER A 14 -25.12 -29.90 -9.53
C SER A 14 -23.57 -29.98 -9.64
N ALA A 15 -22.79 -30.35 -8.62
CA ALA A 15 -23.03 -30.98 -7.30
C ALA A 15 -21.91 -30.50 -6.30
N THR A 16 -21.96 -30.57 -4.95
CA THR A 16 -21.98 -31.74 -4.02
C THR A 16 -20.61 -32.49 -4.01
N GLU A 17 -19.83 -32.62 -2.92
CA GLU A 17 -20.05 -32.30 -1.49
C GLU A 17 -18.75 -32.09 -0.64
N VAL A 18 -18.88 -31.43 0.53
CA VAL A 18 -18.14 -31.51 1.82
C VAL A 18 -16.90 -32.44 1.94
N MET A 19 -15.79 -31.93 2.50
CA MET A 19 -15.08 -32.58 3.64
C MET A 19 -14.25 -31.60 4.49
N LEU A 20 -14.49 -31.61 5.81
CA LEU A 20 -13.71 -30.88 6.82
C LEU A 20 -12.62 -31.76 7.41
N TRP A 21 -11.37 -31.27 7.46
CA TRP A 21 -10.39 -31.66 8.49
C TRP A 21 -9.52 -30.46 8.87
N ARG A 22 -9.79 -29.86 10.04
CA ARG A 22 -8.83 -29.05 10.80
C ARG A 22 -8.82 -29.54 12.25
N ALA A 23 -7.74 -30.20 12.66
CA ALA A 23 -7.45 -30.50 14.05
C ALA A 23 -6.30 -29.58 14.48
N ALA A 24 -6.58 -28.62 15.35
CA ALA A 24 -5.57 -27.70 15.87
C ALA A 24 -5.13 -28.11 17.27
N MET A 25 -3.82 -28.25 17.49
CA MET A 25 -3.20 -28.17 18.82
C MET A 25 -1.85 -27.44 18.75
N ARG A 26 -1.83 -26.18 19.21
CA ARG A 26 -0.67 -25.48 19.81
C ARG A 26 -0.36 -26.11 21.19
N PRO A 27 0.70 -25.74 21.97
CA PRO A 27 1.69 -24.64 21.86
C PRO A 27 3.16 -25.15 21.97
N VAL A 28 4.27 -24.39 22.12
CA VAL A 28 4.66 -23.32 23.07
C VAL A 28 5.97 -22.62 22.60
N PHE A 29 6.03 -21.28 22.68
CA PHE A 29 7.28 -20.47 22.71
C PHE A 29 7.80 -20.35 24.16
N PRO A 30 9.13 -20.34 24.42
CA PRO A 30 9.93 -19.09 24.37
C PRO A 30 11.43 -19.33 23.99
N ALA A 31 12.33 -18.38 23.74
CA ALA A 31 12.38 -16.94 23.43
C ALA A 31 13.88 -16.55 23.37
N SER A 32 14.25 -15.55 22.56
CA SER A 32 15.37 -14.59 22.73
C SER A 32 16.79 -15.11 23.13
N VAL A 33 17.74 -14.96 22.20
CA VAL A 33 19.20 -14.98 22.42
C VAL A 33 19.70 -13.56 22.75
N PRO A 34 20.70 -13.38 23.65
CA PRO A 34 21.49 -12.14 23.74
C PRO A 34 22.94 -12.33 23.23
N ALA A 35 23.56 -11.22 22.82
CA ALA A 35 24.76 -11.17 22.00
C ALA A 35 26.12 -11.34 22.75
N SER A 36 27.13 -11.71 21.95
CA SER A 36 28.54 -11.28 21.97
C SER A 36 29.36 -11.25 23.27
N ALA A 37 30.45 -12.02 23.30
CA ALA A 37 31.69 -11.64 24.01
C ALA A 37 32.95 -12.28 23.38
N LEU A 38 33.95 -11.44 23.07
CA LEU A 38 35.31 -11.84 22.69
C LEU A 38 36.11 -12.36 23.89
N ALA A 39 36.96 -13.37 23.69
CA ALA A 39 38.08 -13.68 24.61
C ALA A 39 39.26 -14.32 23.83
N SER A 40 40.49 -14.06 24.28
CA SER A 40 41.70 -14.23 23.48
C SER A 40 42.70 -15.27 24.03
N ALA A 41 43.41 -15.92 23.10
CA ALA A 41 44.83 -16.34 23.21
C ALA A 41 45.13 -17.66 24.01
N PRO A 42 46.40 -18.16 24.05
CA PRO A 42 46.82 -19.22 23.11
C PRO A 42 47.66 -20.37 23.73
N TRP A 43 47.79 -21.52 23.04
CA TRP A 43 48.69 -22.63 23.44
C TRP A 43 49.52 -23.21 22.25
N PRO A 44 50.65 -23.90 22.51
CA PRO A 44 51.81 -23.86 21.61
C PRO A 44 52.10 -25.14 20.79
N ALA A 45 52.98 -24.97 19.80
CA ALA A 45 53.47 -26.03 18.90
C ALA A 45 54.34 -27.11 19.57
N ARG A 46 54.30 -28.32 19.01
CA ARG A 46 55.32 -29.36 19.24
C ARG A 46 55.42 -30.31 18.03
N ALA A 47 56.44 -30.12 17.20
CA ALA A 47 56.83 -31.08 16.16
C ALA A 47 58.00 -31.94 16.65
N HIS A 48 58.05 -33.22 16.29
CA HIS A 48 59.22 -34.11 16.43
C HIS A 48 59.44 -34.90 15.13
N SER A 49 60.71 -35.20 14.85
CA SER A 49 61.28 -35.63 13.58
C SER A 49 61.05 -37.10 13.19
N PRO A 50 61.35 -37.47 11.92
CA PRO A 50 61.73 -38.83 11.55
C PRO A 50 63.25 -39.04 11.39
N LEU A 51 63.68 -40.25 11.80
CA LEU A 51 64.74 -41.18 11.37
C LEU A 51 66.00 -40.72 10.58
N PRO A 52 67.18 -41.33 10.85
CA PRO A 52 68.38 -41.29 10.00
C PRO A 52 68.68 -42.60 9.24
N ALA A 53 69.35 -42.49 8.09
CA ALA A 53 69.79 -43.62 7.25
C ALA A 53 71.23 -44.10 7.55
N TRP A 54 71.56 -45.33 7.12
CA TRP A 54 72.89 -45.95 7.26
C TRP A 54 73.84 -45.65 6.08
N ALA A 55 75.15 -45.60 6.35
CA ALA A 55 76.20 -46.08 5.43
C ALA A 55 77.54 -46.33 6.15
N ARG A 56 78.27 -47.36 5.73
CA ARG A 56 79.45 -47.97 6.40
C ARG A 56 80.78 -47.25 6.12
N LEU A 57 81.78 -47.45 6.99
CA LEU A 57 83.20 -47.40 6.60
C LEU A 57 84.04 -48.44 7.37
N SER A 58 84.99 -49.06 6.68
CA SER A 58 85.80 -50.20 7.13
C SER A 58 86.99 -49.81 8.02
N LEU A 59 87.55 -50.76 8.79
CA LEU A 59 88.86 -51.41 8.50
C LEU A 59 89.52 -52.08 9.74
N GLY A 60 89.70 -53.41 9.67
CA GLY A 60 90.87 -54.19 10.13
C GLY A 60 91.43 -54.08 11.57
N LEU A 61 91.49 -55.24 12.26
CA LEU A 61 92.56 -55.55 13.22
C LEU A 61 92.91 -57.06 13.17
N ALA A 62 94.07 -57.46 13.70
CA ALA A 62 94.72 -58.71 13.34
C ALA A 62 95.32 -59.51 14.52
N LEU A 63 95.61 -60.79 14.21
CA LEU A 63 96.76 -61.59 14.65
C LEU A 63 96.76 -62.32 16.01
N LEU A 64 97.27 -63.57 15.94
CA LEU A 64 97.81 -64.47 16.99
C LEU A 64 96.76 -65.20 17.88
N GLY A 65 96.84 -66.50 18.16
CA GLY A 65 97.76 -67.57 17.72
C GLY A 65 98.60 -68.17 18.86
N GLY A 66 98.49 -69.49 19.10
CA GLY A 66 99.45 -70.24 19.91
C GLY A 66 98.94 -71.50 20.63
N CYS A 67 99.22 -72.68 20.06
CA CYS A 67 99.42 -73.91 20.84
C CYS A 67 100.93 -74.15 21.01
N ARG A 68 101.38 -74.58 22.20
CA ARG A 68 102.32 -75.72 22.30
C ARG A 68 102.54 -76.25 23.72
N THR A 69 102.96 -77.52 23.71
CA THR A 69 103.25 -78.44 24.80
C THR A 69 104.56 -78.12 25.54
N ASP A 70 104.74 -78.72 26.72
CA ASP A 70 105.74 -79.78 26.95
C ASP A 70 105.81 -80.15 28.44
N TRP A 71 106.18 -81.41 28.75
CA TRP A 71 107.18 -81.85 29.75
C TRP A 71 106.97 -83.35 30.08
N LYS A 72 107.95 -84.19 30.44
CA LYS A 72 109.37 -84.37 30.08
C LYS A 72 109.85 -85.64 30.83
N SER A 73 110.41 -86.61 30.10
CA SER A 73 111.50 -87.55 30.51
C SER A 73 111.40 -88.45 31.77
N GLY A 74 111.77 -89.74 31.64
CA GLY A 74 112.41 -90.45 32.78
C GLY A 74 112.47 -91.99 32.85
N ASP A 75 113.01 -92.70 31.86
CA ASP A 75 113.64 -94.05 32.05
C ASP A 75 114.84 -93.92 33.05
N PRO A 76 115.35 -94.93 33.83
CA PRO A 76 115.40 -96.36 33.44
C PRO A 76 115.46 -97.52 34.49
N SER A 77 115.37 -98.76 33.97
CA SER A 77 116.23 -99.98 34.25
C SER A 77 115.79 -101.21 35.15
N ILE A 78 115.69 -102.40 34.51
CA ILE A 78 116.14 -103.82 34.88
C ILE A 78 115.44 -104.61 36.05
N PRO A 79 115.26 -105.97 36.01
CA PRO A 79 114.82 -106.92 34.96
C PRO A 79 113.73 -107.99 35.33
N ILE A 80 113.14 -108.59 34.28
CA ILE A 80 112.55 -109.94 34.05
C ILE A 80 112.61 -111.03 35.18
N GLY A 81 111.48 -111.74 35.43
CA GLY A 81 111.42 -112.93 36.30
C GLY A 81 110.15 -113.83 36.34
N ASP A 82 109.63 -114.29 35.20
CA ASP A 82 108.88 -115.57 34.98
C ASP A 82 107.47 -115.88 35.58
N SER A 83 106.57 -116.32 34.67
CA SER A 83 105.39 -117.23 34.82
C SER A 83 104.00 -116.78 35.33
N GLY A 84 103.02 -116.68 34.41
CA GLY A 84 101.66 -117.28 34.61
C GLY A 84 100.39 -116.49 34.24
N LEU A 85 99.89 -116.64 32.99
CA LEU A 85 98.58 -116.19 32.44
C LEU A 85 98.33 -114.66 32.39
N PRO A 86 97.77 -114.11 31.30
CA PRO A 86 97.38 -112.69 31.26
C PRO A 86 96.07 -112.49 32.02
N GLU A 87 96.09 -111.54 32.96
CA GLU A 87 94.86 -110.90 33.45
C GLU A 87 94.29 -110.05 32.30
N LEU A 88 92.96 -109.96 32.19
CA LEU A 88 92.34 -108.96 31.30
C LEU A 88 92.74 -107.60 31.86
N LEU A 89 93.30 -106.75 30.99
CA LEU A 89 93.76 -105.43 31.37
C LEU A 89 92.60 -104.46 31.21
N ASP A 90 92.49 -103.61 32.22
CA ASP A 90 91.77 -102.33 32.27
C ASP A 90 92.93 -101.31 32.18
N THR A 91 93.09 -100.64 31.03
CA THR A 91 94.33 -99.88 30.75
C THR A 91 94.28 -98.43 31.24
N ASP A 92 93.09 -97.82 31.33
CA ASP A 92 92.89 -96.44 31.79
C ASP A 92 92.32 -96.29 33.22
N LEU A 93 91.79 -97.37 33.80
CA LEU A 93 91.24 -97.48 35.16
C LEU A 93 89.85 -96.87 35.37
N ASP A 94 89.01 -96.86 34.33
CA ASP A 94 87.61 -96.45 34.41
C ASP A 94 86.70 -97.49 35.13
N GLY A 95 87.07 -98.78 35.04
CA GLY A 95 86.40 -99.91 35.68
C GLY A 95 85.76 -100.93 34.73
N TYR A 96 85.81 -100.70 33.42
CA TYR A 96 85.52 -101.67 32.37
C TYR A 96 86.83 -102.35 31.89
N THR A 97 86.72 -103.28 30.94
CA THR A 97 87.86 -104.01 30.38
C THR A 97 87.69 -104.17 28.89
N VAL A 98 88.81 -104.31 28.18
CA VAL A 98 88.96 -104.51 26.72
C VAL A 98 88.07 -105.56 26.01
N ASP A 99 87.23 -106.32 26.74
CA ASP A 99 86.20 -107.21 26.19
C ASP A 99 84.77 -106.62 26.17
N VAL A 100 84.56 -105.46 26.80
CA VAL A 100 83.31 -104.68 26.79
C VAL A 100 83.52 -103.20 26.45
N ASP A 101 84.72 -102.67 26.71
CA ASP A 101 85.13 -101.32 26.35
C ASP A 101 85.56 -101.26 24.87
N CYS A 102 85.09 -100.23 24.15
CA CYS A 102 85.39 -100.00 22.75
C CYS A 102 86.68 -99.19 22.51
N ASP A 103 87.20 -98.45 23.49
CA ASP A 103 88.57 -97.93 23.53
C ASP A 103 89.13 -97.87 24.98
N ASP A 104 89.53 -99.05 25.51
CA ASP A 104 90.16 -99.36 26.82
C ASP A 104 91.35 -98.46 27.26
N ALA A 105 91.71 -97.45 26.47
CA ALA A 105 92.74 -96.46 26.73
C ALA A 105 92.23 -95.02 26.93
N ASP A 106 90.93 -94.74 26.76
CA ASP A 106 90.31 -93.44 27.06
C ASP A 106 89.12 -93.57 28.04
N PRO A 107 89.26 -93.15 29.32
CA PRO A 107 88.27 -93.38 30.39
C PRO A 107 87.03 -92.48 30.28
N ALA A 108 86.80 -91.87 29.11
CA ALA A 108 85.57 -91.20 28.72
C ALA A 108 84.68 -92.09 27.83
N VAL A 109 85.25 -93.13 27.20
CA VAL A 109 84.58 -94.07 26.31
C VAL A 109 84.27 -95.34 27.10
N PHE A 110 82.99 -95.63 27.37
CA PHE A 110 82.60 -96.82 28.13
C PHE A 110 81.11 -97.16 27.98
N PRO A 111 80.70 -98.43 28.17
CA PRO A 111 79.31 -98.86 28.14
C PRO A 111 78.34 -97.98 28.94
N GLY A 112 77.55 -97.16 28.23
CA GLY A 112 76.59 -96.21 28.79
C GLY A 112 77.18 -94.90 29.34
N ALA A 113 78.20 -94.36 28.67
CA ALA A 113 78.59 -92.94 28.76
C ALA A 113 77.47 -92.00 28.25
N GLU A 114 77.74 -90.70 28.20
CA GLU A 114 76.85 -89.70 27.58
C GLU A 114 77.50 -89.24 26.28
N GLU A 115 76.89 -89.56 25.13
CA GLU A 115 77.36 -89.19 23.79
C GLU A 115 77.69 -87.69 23.70
N LEU A 116 78.96 -87.38 23.44
CA LEU A 116 79.42 -86.05 23.11
C LEU A 116 79.66 -85.99 21.61
N CYS A 117 79.16 -84.97 20.91
CA CYS A 117 79.43 -84.93 19.46
C CYS A 117 80.91 -84.67 19.16
N ASN A 118 81.64 -85.75 18.95
CA ASN A 118 83.09 -85.82 18.89
C ASN A 118 83.55 -86.82 17.79
N GLY A 119 82.63 -87.64 17.25
CA GLY A 119 82.88 -88.66 16.22
C GLY A 119 83.39 -90.00 16.76
N VAL A 120 83.17 -90.28 18.05
CA VAL A 120 83.45 -91.52 18.77
C VAL A 120 82.12 -92.10 19.27
N ASP A 121 82.05 -93.43 19.31
CA ASP A 121 81.02 -94.20 20.01
C ASP A 121 81.37 -94.14 21.51
N ASP A 122 81.01 -93.05 22.20
CA ASP A 122 81.40 -92.81 23.60
C ASP A 122 80.74 -93.84 24.52
N ASP A 123 79.49 -94.22 24.24
CA ASP A 123 78.68 -95.14 25.06
C ASP A 123 78.81 -96.63 24.69
N CYS A 124 79.57 -96.94 23.62
CA CYS A 124 79.85 -98.27 23.08
C CYS A 124 78.62 -99.09 22.61
N ASP A 125 77.48 -98.47 22.24
CA ASP A 125 76.31 -99.19 21.71
C ASP A 125 76.36 -99.52 20.20
N SER A 126 77.39 -99.02 19.49
CA SER A 126 77.56 -99.01 18.02
C SER A 126 76.85 -97.87 17.27
N GLY A 127 76.30 -96.90 18.01
CA GLY A 127 76.08 -95.53 17.59
C GLY A 127 77.36 -94.72 17.39
N VAL A 128 77.20 -93.48 16.93
CA VAL A 128 78.19 -92.38 16.97
C VAL A 128 77.39 -91.07 16.93
N ASP A 129 77.43 -90.30 18.01
CA ASP A 129 76.81 -88.99 18.18
C ASP A 129 75.25 -88.93 18.03
N GLU A 130 74.49 -90.04 18.00
CA GLU A 130 73.06 -89.99 17.63
C GLU A 130 72.11 -89.37 18.67
N ASP A 131 72.40 -89.48 19.97
CA ASP A 131 71.55 -88.94 21.04
C ASP A 131 71.79 -87.43 21.29
N VAL A 132 72.70 -86.79 20.54
CA VAL A 132 73.11 -85.39 20.69
C VAL A 132 72.87 -84.51 19.43
N LEU A 133 72.18 -85.04 18.41
CA LEU A 133 71.88 -84.31 17.16
C LEU A 133 70.96 -83.09 17.39
N LEU A 134 71.37 -81.93 16.88
CA LEU A 134 70.56 -80.71 16.80
C LEU A 134 69.69 -80.70 15.53
N THR A 135 68.68 -79.82 15.51
CA THR A 135 67.78 -79.62 14.36
C THR A 135 68.10 -78.30 13.68
N PHE A 136 68.28 -78.34 12.36
CA PHE A 136 68.49 -77.21 11.47
C PHE A 136 67.52 -77.32 10.28
N TYR A 137 67.47 -76.29 9.44
CA TYR A 137 66.64 -76.22 8.23
C TYR A 137 67.52 -75.77 7.07
N GLU A 138 67.44 -76.42 5.90
CA GLU A 138 68.17 -75.95 4.70
C GLU A 138 67.68 -74.54 4.32
N ASP A 139 68.64 -73.66 4.04
CA ASP A 139 68.47 -72.25 3.66
C ASP A 139 69.00 -72.15 2.22
N GLY A 140 68.09 -72.22 1.26
CA GLY A 140 68.43 -72.42 -0.15
C GLY A 140 68.79 -71.14 -0.91
N ASP A 141 68.34 -69.99 -0.44
CA ASP A 141 68.53 -68.68 -1.07
C ASP A 141 69.36 -67.67 -0.25
N GLY A 142 69.49 -67.87 1.07
CA GLY A 142 70.31 -67.09 1.98
C GLY A 142 69.59 -65.97 2.75
N ASP A 143 68.27 -66.03 2.96
CA ASP A 143 67.50 -65.05 3.74
C ASP A 143 67.81 -65.15 5.27
N GLY A 144 68.01 -66.37 5.78
CA GLY A 144 68.26 -66.69 7.19
C GLY A 144 67.16 -67.50 7.90
N VAL A 145 66.12 -67.91 7.18
CA VAL A 145 65.10 -68.91 7.54
C VAL A 145 65.32 -70.15 6.66
N GLY A 146 64.65 -71.26 6.95
CA GLY A 146 64.71 -72.45 6.11
C GLY A 146 63.48 -73.35 6.23
N GLY A 147 63.26 -74.18 5.21
CA GLY A 147 62.11 -75.08 5.09
C GLY A 147 62.44 -76.54 5.40
N GLU A 148 63.39 -77.15 4.67
CA GLU A 148 63.65 -78.60 4.81
C GLU A 148 64.48 -78.96 6.06
N LEU A 149 63.91 -79.76 6.96
CA LEU A 149 64.53 -80.17 8.23
C LEU A 149 65.74 -81.12 8.05
N VAL A 150 66.88 -80.75 8.64
CA VAL A 150 68.11 -81.55 8.70
C VAL A 150 68.59 -81.73 10.14
N GLN A 151 69.06 -82.94 10.49
CA GLN A 151 69.64 -83.23 11.81
C GLN A 151 71.15 -83.40 11.72
N ALA A 152 71.90 -82.69 12.57
CA ALA A 152 73.37 -82.71 12.64
C ALA A 152 73.84 -82.14 13.99
N CYS A 153 75.10 -82.38 14.39
CA CYS A 153 75.65 -81.76 15.61
C CYS A 153 76.00 -80.28 15.47
N GLU A 154 76.43 -79.87 14.29
CA GLU A 154 76.73 -78.49 13.91
C GLU A 154 75.91 -78.16 12.67
N ALA A 155 75.54 -76.88 12.51
CA ALA A 155 74.77 -76.42 11.35
C ALA A 155 75.45 -76.85 10.04
N PRO A 156 74.76 -77.66 9.20
CA PRO A 156 75.25 -77.98 7.86
C PRO A 156 75.51 -76.70 7.04
N ALA A 157 76.42 -76.77 6.08
CA ALA A 157 76.71 -75.62 5.23
C ALA A 157 75.52 -75.33 4.30
N GLY A 158 74.83 -74.20 4.54
CA GLY A 158 73.55 -73.88 3.90
C GLY A 158 72.33 -74.32 4.72
N ALA A 159 72.44 -74.35 6.05
CA ALA A 159 71.32 -74.58 6.94
C ALA A 159 71.36 -73.66 8.18
N VAL A 160 70.19 -73.30 8.69
CA VAL A 160 69.95 -72.33 9.77
C VAL A 160 69.14 -72.94 10.92
N ASP A 161 69.02 -72.24 12.05
CA ASP A 161 68.24 -72.65 13.23
C ASP A 161 66.83 -72.03 13.29
N VAL A 162 66.46 -71.21 12.30
CA VAL A 162 65.13 -70.59 12.16
C VAL A 162 64.32 -71.35 11.11
N ALA A 163 63.08 -71.68 11.44
CA ALA A 163 62.19 -72.48 10.59
C ALA A 163 61.02 -71.63 10.06
N GLY A 164 60.45 -72.07 8.94
CA GLY A 164 59.12 -71.62 8.50
C GLY A 164 59.09 -70.94 7.14
N ASP A 165 60.20 -70.94 6.41
CA ASP A 165 60.25 -70.58 5.01
C ASP A 165 59.24 -71.43 4.21
N CYS A 166 58.54 -70.79 3.27
CA CYS A 166 57.55 -71.40 2.40
C CYS A 166 58.00 -71.51 0.94
N ASP A 167 59.12 -70.88 0.53
CA ASP A 167 59.82 -71.11 -0.74
C ASP A 167 61.32 -70.82 -0.61
N ASP A 168 62.11 -71.82 -0.13
CA ASP A 168 63.58 -71.84 0.01
C ASP A 168 64.38 -71.53 -1.30
N GLY A 169 63.73 -71.02 -2.35
CA GLY A 169 64.32 -70.52 -3.59
C GLY A 169 64.19 -69.00 -3.82
N ASP A 170 63.47 -68.26 -2.97
CA ASP A 170 63.28 -66.79 -3.09
C ASP A 170 63.39 -66.06 -1.73
N ALA A 171 64.54 -65.42 -1.49
CA ALA A 171 64.85 -64.67 -0.28
C ALA A 171 63.99 -63.40 -0.01
N SER A 172 62.88 -63.23 -0.72
CA SER A 172 61.81 -62.28 -0.41
C SER A 172 60.53 -62.92 0.14
N VAL A 173 60.50 -64.25 0.26
CA VAL A 173 59.42 -65.07 0.81
C VAL A 173 59.91 -65.67 2.14
N TYR A 174 59.43 -65.15 3.27
CA TYR A 174 59.78 -65.66 4.60
C TYR A 174 58.79 -65.16 5.68
N PRO A 175 58.62 -65.88 6.80
CA PRO A 175 57.78 -65.47 7.94
C PRO A 175 57.88 -63.99 8.35
N GLY A 176 56.88 -63.19 8.00
CA GLY A 176 56.80 -61.76 8.30
C GLY A 176 57.67 -60.85 7.41
N ALA A 177 57.91 -61.24 6.16
CA ALA A 177 58.34 -60.30 5.10
C ALA A 177 57.24 -59.23 4.84
N PRO A 178 57.57 -58.08 4.23
CA PRO A 178 56.54 -57.16 3.75
C PRO A 178 56.01 -57.63 2.40
N GLU A 179 54.69 -57.80 2.28
CA GLU A 179 54.01 -58.09 1.03
C GLU A 179 54.39 -57.13 -0.11
N GLN A 180 54.41 -57.68 -1.33
CA GLN A 180 54.60 -56.97 -2.58
C GLN A 180 53.53 -57.38 -3.59
N CYS A 181 53.05 -56.42 -4.39
CA CYS A 181 52.02 -56.63 -5.42
C CYS A 181 52.56 -57.43 -6.63
N ASP A 182 52.89 -58.70 -6.42
CA ASP A 182 53.46 -59.63 -7.41
C ASP A 182 52.78 -61.01 -7.47
N GLY A 183 51.83 -61.28 -6.57
CA GLY A 183 51.03 -62.52 -6.54
C GLY A 183 51.69 -63.68 -5.81
N LEU A 184 52.66 -63.40 -4.95
CA LEU A 184 53.25 -64.33 -3.98
C LEU A 184 52.70 -64.07 -2.58
N ASP A 185 52.75 -65.11 -1.73
CA ASP A 185 52.62 -65.02 -0.28
C ASP A 185 54.04 -64.72 0.23
N ASN A 186 54.40 -63.44 0.45
CA ASN A 186 55.76 -63.09 0.87
C ASN A 186 55.95 -63.36 2.36
N ASP A 187 54.93 -63.15 3.19
CA ASP A 187 55.04 -63.26 4.65
C ASP A 187 54.79 -64.68 5.22
N CYS A 188 54.38 -65.64 4.37
CA CYS A 188 54.06 -67.03 4.67
C CYS A 188 52.85 -67.24 5.62
N ASP A 189 51.89 -66.32 5.72
CA ASP A 189 50.67 -66.48 6.54
C ASP A 189 49.48 -67.19 5.86
N VAL A 190 49.57 -67.43 4.54
CA VAL A 190 48.57 -68.01 3.60
C VAL A 190 47.58 -67.05 2.93
N GLU A 191 47.64 -65.74 3.20
CA GLU A 191 47.07 -64.72 2.32
C GLU A 191 48.07 -64.40 1.16
N VAL A 192 47.71 -63.49 0.23
CA VAL A 192 48.53 -63.14 -0.95
C VAL A 192 48.22 -61.69 -1.34
N ASP A 193 49.26 -60.86 -1.50
CA ASP A 193 49.15 -59.42 -1.78
C ASP A 193 48.27 -58.67 -0.73
N GLU A 194 48.13 -59.17 0.50
CA GLU A 194 47.36 -58.51 1.56
C GLU A 194 48.09 -57.31 2.17
N GLU A 195 47.36 -56.53 2.97
CA GLU A 195 47.74 -55.17 3.43
C GLU A 195 48.07 -54.13 2.32
N LEU A 196 48.22 -54.56 1.05
CA LEU A 196 48.43 -53.74 -0.15
C LEU A 196 47.15 -53.42 -0.92
N ILE A 197 46.05 -54.13 -0.67
CA ILE A 197 44.80 -53.97 -1.43
C ILE A 197 44.28 -52.54 -1.27
N THR A 198 44.42 -51.74 -2.33
CA THR A 198 43.79 -50.44 -2.46
C THR A 198 42.49 -50.58 -3.24
N GLU A 199 41.38 -50.12 -2.66
CA GLU A 199 40.21 -49.81 -3.47
C GLU A 199 40.52 -48.56 -4.29
N ILE A 200 40.48 -48.70 -5.61
CA ILE A 200 40.67 -47.64 -6.59
C ILE A 200 39.42 -47.53 -7.46
N PHE A 201 39.11 -46.34 -7.93
CA PHE A 201 37.84 -45.98 -8.55
C PHE A 201 38.08 -45.52 -9.98
N ALA A 202 37.19 -45.87 -10.91
CA ALA A 202 37.34 -45.47 -12.31
C ALA A 202 37.33 -43.94 -12.43
N ASP A 203 38.22 -43.40 -13.27
CA ASP A 203 38.35 -41.98 -13.61
C ASP A 203 38.30 -41.86 -15.14
N ALA A 204 37.09 -41.72 -15.68
CA ALA A 204 36.82 -41.82 -17.11
C ALA A 204 36.99 -40.49 -17.85
N ASP A 205 36.78 -39.34 -17.18
CA ASP A 205 37.02 -38.01 -17.77
C ASP A 205 38.41 -37.41 -17.48
N ARG A 206 39.07 -37.78 -16.38
CA ARG A 206 40.42 -37.35 -15.92
C ARG A 206 40.51 -36.01 -15.20
N ASP A 207 39.55 -35.71 -14.34
CA ASP A 207 39.68 -34.59 -13.39
C ASP A 207 40.46 -34.94 -12.10
N GLY A 208 40.50 -36.22 -11.71
CA GLY A 208 41.22 -36.73 -10.53
C GLY A 208 40.33 -37.30 -9.41
N TYR A 209 39.01 -37.23 -9.55
CA TYR A 209 38.02 -37.95 -8.76
C TYR A 209 37.58 -39.22 -9.52
N GLY A 210 36.76 -40.08 -8.91
CA GLY A 210 36.35 -41.33 -9.55
C GLY A 210 35.09 -41.98 -8.97
N ASP A 211 34.44 -42.81 -9.79
CA ASP A 211 33.09 -43.37 -9.53
C ASP A 211 33.06 -44.33 -8.32
N PRO A 212 32.38 -43.97 -7.20
CA PRO A 212 32.19 -44.85 -6.03
C PRO A 212 31.35 -46.10 -6.35
N GLY A 213 30.62 -46.10 -7.47
CA GLY A 213 29.90 -47.24 -8.02
C GLY A 213 30.76 -48.23 -8.81
N ALA A 214 32.00 -47.86 -9.16
CA ALA A 214 32.96 -48.69 -9.91
C ALA A 214 34.29 -48.94 -9.17
N PRO A 215 34.28 -49.45 -7.91
CA PRO A 215 35.49 -49.84 -7.22
C PRO A 215 36.16 -51.05 -7.88
N LEU A 216 37.48 -50.98 -8.00
CA LEU A 216 38.38 -52.06 -8.37
C LEU A 216 39.33 -52.30 -7.19
N ALA A 217 39.36 -53.53 -6.68
CA ALA A 217 40.41 -53.97 -5.77
C ALA A 217 41.66 -54.30 -6.60
N ASP A 218 42.72 -53.51 -6.43
CA ASP A 218 44.02 -53.70 -7.07
C ASP A 218 45.12 -53.30 -6.06
N CYS A 219 46.25 -54.00 -6.04
CA CYS A 219 47.38 -53.70 -5.14
C CYS A 219 48.31 -52.60 -5.72
N ARG A 220 47.87 -51.94 -6.79
CA ARG A 220 48.52 -50.81 -7.46
C ARG A 220 47.49 -49.91 -8.12
N LEU A 221 47.82 -48.63 -8.30
CA LEU A 221 46.99 -47.71 -9.08
C LEU A 221 47.05 -48.06 -10.57
N SER A 222 45.95 -48.57 -11.12
CA SER A 222 45.80 -48.88 -12.55
C SER A 222 45.51 -47.63 -13.39
N ASP A 223 45.89 -47.64 -14.67
CA ASP A 223 45.71 -46.51 -15.60
C ASP A 223 44.21 -46.26 -15.89
N GLY A 224 43.76 -45.01 -15.68
CA GLY A 224 42.34 -44.64 -15.71
C GLY A 224 41.57 -44.93 -14.41
N TYR A 225 42.27 -45.01 -13.28
CA TYR A 225 41.70 -45.10 -11.94
C TYR A 225 42.40 -44.11 -10.99
N VAL A 226 41.69 -43.69 -9.95
CA VAL A 226 42.18 -42.85 -8.84
C VAL A 226 41.87 -43.49 -7.48
N VAL A 227 42.38 -42.89 -6.39
CA VAL A 227 42.11 -43.35 -5.00
C VAL A 227 40.93 -42.58 -4.37
N ASP A 228 40.61 -41.40 -4.88
CA ASP A 228 39.44 -40.65 -4.45
C ASP A 228 38.17 -41.27 -5.07
N SER A 229 37.07 -41.30 -4.32
CA SER A 229 35.80 -41.95 -4.69
C SER A 229 34.63 -40.99 -4.67
N SER A 230 34.92 -39.69 -4.69
CA SER A 230 33.94 -38.65 -4.39
C SER A 230 33.29 -38.06 -5.64
N ASP A 231 33.40 -38.71 -6.80
CA ASP A 231 32.77 -38.26 -8.04
C ASP A 231 31.31 -38.77 -8.13
N CYS A 232 30.40 -37.89 -8.54
CA CYS A 232 28.98 -38.18 -8.73
C CYS A 232 28.55 -38.30 -10.21
N ASP A 233 29.37 -37.87 -11.18
CA ASP A 233 29.24 -38.13 -12.62
C ASP A 233 30.62 -38.18 -13.31
N ASP A 234 31.30 -39.33 -13.18
CA ASP A 234 32.59 -39.74 -13.80
C ASP A 234 32.70 -39.55 -15.34
N THR A 235 31.67 -39.00 -15.97
CA THR A 235 31.67 -38.60 -17.38
C THR A 235 31.77 -37.08 -17.60
N ARG A 236 31.84 -36.28 -16.54
CA ARG A 236 31.78 -34.82 -16.50
C ARG A 236 32.84 -34.21 -15.56
N SER A 237 33.95 -33.77 -16.14
CA SER A 237 35.03 -33.05 -15.43
C SER A 237 34.64 -31.66 -14.90
N ASP A 238 33.36 -31.31 -14.96
CA ASP A 238 32.71 -30.13 -14.39
C ASP A 238 31.73 -30.49 -13.25
N VAL A 239 31.77 -31.75 -12.78
CA VAL A 239 30.97 -32.32 -11.69
C VAL A 239 31.90 -33.13 -10.77
N ASN A 240 32.43 -32.50 -9.72
CA ASN A 240 33.29 -33.12 -8.70
C ASN A 240 33.49 -32.19 -7.48
N PRO A 241 33.88 -32.69 -6.29
CA PRO A 241 34.12 -31.87 -5.09
C PRO A 241 35.25 -30.82 -5.14
N GLY A 242 35.87 -30.63 -6.30
CA GLY A 242 36.82 -29.55 -6.57
C GLY A 242 36.23 -28.34 -7.28
N VAL A 243 34.99 -28.40 -7.78
CA VAL A 243 34.32 -27.27 -8.47
C VAL A 243 33.48 -26.43 -7.48
N VAL A 244 32.65 -25.53 -8.02
CA VAL A 244 31.74 -24.66 -7.27
C VAL A 244 30.38 -24.77 -7.94
N GLU A 245 29.33 -24.91 -7.14
CA GLU A 245 27.96 -25.03 -7.60
C GLU A 245 27.50 -23.88 -8.53
N LEU A 246 26.69 -24.25 -9.52
CA LEU A 246 25.99 -23.37 -10.45
C LEU A 246 24.49 -23.67 -10.40
N CYS A 247 23.67 -22.68 -10.73
CA CYS A 247 22.23 -22.83 -10.89
C CYS A 247 21.84 -23.49 -12.22
N ASP A 248 22.36 -24.69 -12.51
CA ASP A 248 22.22 -25.39 -13.80
C ASP A 248 21.40 -26.69 -13.76
N GLY A 249 20.94 -27.11 -12.58
CA GLY A 249 20.13 -28.30 -12.36
C GLY A 249 20.92 -29.59 -12.09
N PHE A 250 22.23 -29.48 -11.83
CA PHE A 250 23.12 -30.58 -11.50
C PHE A 250 23.92 -30.27 -10.23
N ASP A 251 24.09 -31.28 -9.38
CA ASP A 251 25.01 -31.28 -8.25
C ASP A 251 26.42 -31.23 -8.86
N ASN A 252 27.04 -30.05 -8.89
CA ASN A 252 28.35 -29.85 -9.49
C ASN A 252 29.46 -30.21 -8.51
N ASP A 253 29.34 -29.91 -7.21
CA ASP A 253 30.39 -30.21 -6.23
C ASP A 253 30.21 -31.53 -5.44
N CYS A 254 29.25 -32.36 -5.85
CA CYS A 254 29.02 -33.72 -5.37
C CYS A 254 28.79 -33.82 -3.86
N ASP A 255 28.18 -32.79 -3.26
CA ASP A 255 27.84 -32.75 -1.83
C ASP A 255 26.47 -33.41 -1.52
N ALA A 256 25.71 -33.74 -2.57
CA ALA A 256 24.39 -34.35 -2.61
C ALA A 256 23.17 -33.42 -2.40
N GLU A 257 23.36 -32.10 -2.34
CA GLU A 257 22.30 -31.11 -2.58
C GLU A 257 22.30 -30.68 -4.08
N LEU A 258 21.37 -29.82 -4.49
CA LEU A 258 21.21 -29.39 -5.88
C LEU A 258 20.88 -27.90 -5.94
N ASP A 259 21.60 -27.15 -6.78
CA ASP A 259 21.34 -25.72 -7.03
C ASP A 259 21.33 -24.92 -5.69
N GLU A 260 22.35 -25.12 -4.85
CA GLU A 260 22.48 -24.53 -3.50
C GLU A 260 22.50 -22.98 -3.52
N PRO A 261 22.06 -22.29 -2.44
CA PRO A 261 21.94 -20.84 -2.41
C PRO A 261 23.28 -20.07 -2.33
N ASP A 262 24.42 -20.74 -2.19
CA ASP A 262 25.76 -20.16 -2.34
C ASP A 262 26.43 -20.50 -3.69
N ALA A 263 25.71 -21.13 -4.61
CA ALA A 263 26.07 -21.23 -6.03
C ALA A 263 26.46 -19.85 -6.59
N ILE A 264 27.52 -19.82 -7.40
CA ILE A 264 28.21 -18.57 -7.75
C ILE A 264 27.37 -17.61 -8.62
N ASP A 265 26.34 -18.13 -9.29
CA ASP A 265 25.38 -17.38 -10.10
C ASP A 265 23.96 -17.31 -9.51
N ALA A 266 23.76 -17.69 -8.25
CA ALA A 266 22.48 -17.57 -7.55
C ALA A 266 21.97 -16.11 -7.50
N PRO A 267 20.83 -15.79 -8.13
CA PRO A 267 20.23 -14.46 -8.05
C PRO A 267 19.72 -14.15 -6.64
N THR A 268 19.60 -12.84 -6.37
CA THR A 268 18.88 -12.33 -5.20
C THR A 268 17.43 -12.09 -5.59
N PHE A 269 16.50 -12.65 -4.82
CA PHE A 269 15.08 -12.37 -4.88
C PHE A 269 14.63 -11.56 -3.67
N TYR A 270 13.49 -10.89 -3.81
CA TYR A 270 12.86 -9.97 -2.87
C TYR A 270 11.47 -10.49 -2.55
N ALA A 271 11.01 -10.39 -1.30
CA ALA A 271 9.67 -10.86 -0.94
C ALA A 271 8.61 -10.05 -1.71
N ASP A 272 7.61 -10.75 -2.26
CA ASP A 272 6.43 -10.21 -2.96
C ASP A 272 5.21 -10.73 -2.18
N VAL A 273 4.72 -9.90 -1.25
CA VAL A 273 3.70 -10.28 -0.26
C VAL A 273 2.28 -9.99 -0.76
N ASP A 274 2.09 -9.05 -1.68
CA ASP A 274 0.78 -8.70 -2.25
C ASP A 274 0.49 -9.28 -3.65
N GLY A 275 1.52 -9.64 -4.41
CA GLY A 275 1.43 -10.31 -5.70
C GLY A 275 1.47 -9.41 -6.94
N ASP A 276 2.00 -8.18 -6.86
CA ASP A 276 2.10 -7.26 -8.00
C ASP A 276 3.31 -7.47 -8.93
N SER A 277 4.28 -8.29 -8.49
CA SER A 277 5.56 -8.66 -9.14
C SER A 277 6.77 -7.74 -8.86
N PHE A 278 6.63 -6.74 -7.99
CA PHE A 278 7.72 -6.07 -7.31
C PHE A 278 7.87 -6.67 -5.89
N GLY A 279 8.93 -6.32 -5.17
CA GLY A 279 9.14 -6.84 -3.82
C GLY A 279 10.06 -6.01 -2.93
N ASP A 280 9.98 -6.26 -1.62
CA ASP A 280 10.64 -5.46 -0.58
C ASP A 280 12.18 -5.49 -0.70
N PRO A 281 12.86 -4.36 -1.00
CA PRO A 281 14.32 -4.25 -1.05
C PRO A 281 15.05 -4.66 0.25
N LEU A 282 14.35 -4.67 1.39
CA LEU A 282 14.88 -5.02 2.71
C LEU A 282 14.70 -6.50 3.06
N THR A 283 13.78 -7.22 2.41
CA THR A 283 13.48 -8.64 2.68
C THR A 283 13.93 -9.50 1.52
N THR A 284 15.21 -9.88 1.54
CA THR A 284 15.88 -10.62 0.46
C THR A 284 16.12 -12.10 0.77
N ALA A 285 16.16 -12.93 -0.27
CA ALA A 285 16.62 -14.31 -0.24
C ALA A 285 17.50 -14.59 -1.47
N VAL A 286 18.60 -15.32 -1.30
CA VAL A 286 19.44 -15.79 -2.42
C VAL A 286 19.09 -17.26 -2.66
N ALA A 287 18.85 -17.63 -3.92
CA ALA A 287 18.50 -18.98 -4.35
C ALA A 287 18.67 -19.11 -5.87
N CYS A 288 18.81 -20.32 -6.39
CA CYS A 288 18.83 -20.57 -7.84
C CYS A 288 17.46 -20.48 -8.53
N ALA A 289 16.37 -20.57 -7.77
CA ALA A 289 15.01 -20.37 -8.26
C ALA A 289 14.21 -19.51 -7.28
N ALA A 290 13.30 -18.69 -7.78
CA ALA A 290 12.47 -17.80 -6.98
C ALA A 290 11.71 -18.57 -5.88
N PRO A 291 11.95 -18.27 -4.58
CA PRO A 291 11.19 -18.86 -3.50
C PRO A 291 9.69 -18.55 -3.59
N GLU A 292 8.84 -19.32 -2.91
CA GLU A 292 7.39 -19.04 -2.87
C GLU A 292 7.13 -17.68 -2.19
N GLY A 293 6.55 -16.73 -2.92
CA GLY A 293 6.32 -15.36 -2.46
C GLY A 293 7.55 -14.44 -2.58
N PHE A 294 8.40 -14.66 -3.59
CA PHE A 294 9.57 -13.83 -3.89
C PHE A 294 9.72 -13.61 -5.41
N VAL A 295 10.26 -12.45 -5.80
CA VAL A 295 10.48 -11.99 -7.20
C VAL A 295 11.87 -11.38 -7.40
N GLU A 296 12.28 -11.16 -8.66
CA GLU A 296 13.63 -10.64 -9.00
C GLU A 296 13.73 -9.11 -8.91
N ASP A 297 12.61 -8.38 -9.00
CA ASP A 297 12.59 -6.91 -8.94
C ASP A 297 12.33 -6.40 -7.52
N GLY A 298 13.37 -5.89 -6.88
CA GLY A 298 13.34 -5.42 -5.50
C GLY A 298 13.13 -3.92 -5.35
N THR A 299 12.18 -3.34 -6.07
CA THR A 299 12.00 -1.87 -6.15
C THR A 299 10.70 -1.35 -5.53
N ASP A 300 9.97 -2.21 -4.82
CA ASP A 300 8.73 -1.88 -4.10
C ASP A 300 8.97 -0.92 -2.91
N CYS A 301 8.00 -0.04 -2.63
CA CYS A 301 7.98 0.87 -1.49
C CYS A 301 6.95 0.50 -0.39
N ASP A 302 5.89 -0.27 -0.70
CA ASP A 302 4.96 -0.87 0.26
C ASP A 302 4.42 -2.23 -0.24
N ASP A 303 5.25 -3.28 -0.09
CA ASP A 303 5.04 -4.72 -0.37
C ASP A 303 3.75 -5.35 0.26
N ALA A 304 2.90 -4.54 0.88
CA ALA A 304 1.56 -4.91 1.35
C ALA A 304 0.41 -4.32 0.50
N ALA A 305 0.71 -3.50 -0.51
CA ALA A 305 -0.22 -2.75 -1.34
C ALA A 305 0.09 -2.90 -2.85
N PRO A 306 -0.67 -3.71 -3.62
CA PRO A 306 -0.39 -4.06 -5.03
C PRO A 306 -0.74 -2.92 -6.02
N THR A 307 -0.67 -1.69 -5.52
CA THR A 307 -0.87 -0.40 -6.17
C THR A 307 0.25 0.58 -5.80
N ALA A 308 1.29 0.13 -5.07
CA ALA A 308 2.41 0.93 -4.57
C ALA A 308 3.75 0.41 -5.14
N PHE A 309 3.96 0.62 -6.44
CA PHE A 309 5.12 0.10 -7.17
C PHE A 309 5.68 1.11 -8.19
N PRO A 310 6.97 1.03 -8.55
CA PRO A 310 7.60 1.98 -9.46
C PRO A 310 6.89 2.16 -10.80
N GLY A 311 6.36 3.38 -11.01
CA GLY A 311 5.63 3.73 -12.23
C GLY A 311 4.20 3.19 -12.28
N ALA A 312 3.57 2.93 -11.13
CA ALA A 312 2.13 3.02 -11.00
C ALA A 312 1.64 4.46 -11.31
N VAL A 313 0.36 4.73 -11.04
CA VAL A 313 -0.20 6.08 -11.16
C VAL A 313 -0.67 6.47 -9.78
N GLU A 314 -0.21 7.62 -9.28
CA GLU A 314 -0.75 8.28 -8.10
C GLU A 314 -2.28 8.34 -8.17
N VAL A 315 -2.93 7.69 -7.22
CA VAL A 315 -4.38 7.61 -7.07
C VAL A 315 -4.71 7.92 -5.63
N CYS A 316 -5.38 9.04 -5.40
CA CYS A 316 -5.63 9.62 -4.08
C CYS A 316 -6.28 8.63 -3.07
N ASP A 317 -5.45 7.85 -2.38
CA ASP A 317 -5.80 6.66 -1.60
C ASP A 317 -5.03 6.50 -0.27
N GLY A 318 -3.98 7.29 -0.05
CA GLY A 318 -3.19 7.33 1.18
C GLY A 318 -1.75 6.81 1.03
N LEU A 319 -1.30 6.49 -0.18
CA LEU A 319 -0.06 5.79 -0.48
C LEU A 319 0.86 6.62 -1.39
N ASP A 320 2.14 6.27 -1.39
CA ASP A 320 3.11 6.62 -2.43
C ASP A 320 2.95 5.53 -3.50
N ASN A 321 2.08 5.74 -4.48
CA ASN A 321 1.72 4.68 -5.42
C ASN A 321 2.85 4.41 -6.41
N ASP A 322 3.56 5.44 -6.88
CA ASP A 322 4.62 5.29 -7.88
C ASP A 322 6.06 5.18 -7.33
N CYS A 323 6.20 5.18 -6.00
CA CYS A 323 7.42 5.00 -5.21
C CYS A 323 8.47 6.11 -5.39
N ASP A 324 8.06 7.36 -5.66
CA ASP A 324 8.96 8.51 -5.82
C ASP A 324 9.27 9.30 -4.52
N LEU A 325 8.62 8.92 -3.40
CA LEU A 325 8.65 9.54 -2.07
C LEU A 325 7.69 10.75 -1.88
N ILE A 326 6.69 10.89 -2.73
CA ILE A 326 5.54 11.81 -2.61
C ILE A 326 4.27 10.97 -2.37
N VAL A 327 3.30 11.49 -1.60
CA VAL A 327 2.06 10.77 -1.24
C VAL A 327 0.87 11.67 -1.56
N ASP A 328 0.00 11.26 -2.49
CA ASP A 328 -1.31 11.85 -2.81
C ASP A 328 -1.36 13.40 -2.93
N LEU A 329 -0.33 14.02 -3.51
CA LEU A 329 -0.29 15.48 -3.69
C LEU A 329 -0.64 15.86 -5.13
N VAL A 330 -1.93 16.15 -5.33
CA VAL A 330 -2.43 16.97 -6.44
C VAL A 330 -3.04 18.23 -5.83
N ASP A 331 -2.23 19.28 -5.92
CA ASP A 331 -2.41 20.69 -5.57
C ASP A 331 -1.64 21.40 -6.71
N ASP A 332 -2.21 21.44 -7.92
CA ASP A 332 -1.50 21.83 -9.16
C ASP A 332 -1.19 23.34 -9.22
N ASP A 333 -1.79 24.14 -8.32
CA ASP A 333 -1.62 25.60 -8.23
C ASP A 333 -0.90 26.14 -6.96
N ASP A 334 -0.52 25.27 -6.02
CA ASP A 334 0.16 25.56 -4.74
C ASP A 334 -0.68 26.39 -3.73
N ASP A 335 -2.02 26.32 -3.74
CA ASP A 335 -2.89 27.08 -2.82
C ASP A 335 -3.10 26.43 -1.44
N GLY A 336 -2.87 25.11 -1.34
CA GLY A 336 -2.96 24.32 -0.12
C GLY A 336 -4.31 23.65 0.15
N TYR A 337 -5.24 23.68 -0.81
CA TYR A 337 -6.34 22.73 -0.94
C TYR A 337 -5.89 21.56 -1.84
N VAL A 338 -6.81 20.66 -2.18
CA VAL A 338 -6.51 19.42 -2.92
C VAL A 338 -7.67 19.16 -3.85
N ALA A 339 -7.37 18.72 -5.07
CA ALA A 339 -8.33 18.45 -6.13
C ALA A 339 -9.59 17.72 -5.65
N GLY A 340 -10.76 18.23 -6.03
CA GLY A 340 -12.07 17.63 -5.69
C GLY A 340 -12.24 16.22 -6.22
N ASP A 341 -11.65 15.92 -7.39
CA ASP A 341 -11.59 14.56 -7.96
C ASP A 341 -10.74 13.59 -7.10
N CYS A 342 -9.85 14.11 -6.25
CA CYS A 342 -9.10 13.37 -5.22
C CYS A 342 -9.81 13.28 -3.86
N GLY A 343 -11.07 13.74 -3.77
CA GLY A 343 -11.80 13.82 -2.51
C GLY A 343 -11.29 14.93 -1.57
N GLY A 344 -10.39 15.78 -2.06
CA GLY A 344 -10.18 17.10 -1.49
C GLY A 344 -11.38 18.00 -1.75
N PRO A 345 -11.33 19.26 -1.30
CA PRO A 345 -12.51 20.12 -1.34
C PRO A 345 -12.49 21.09 -2.55
N ASP A 346 -11.39 21.15 -3.30
CA ASP A 346 -11.17 22.09 -4.40
C ASP A 346 -12.00 21.78 -5.65
N CYS A 347 -12.54 22.79 -6.35
CA CYS A 347 -13.30 22.61 -7.58
C CYS A 347 -12.55 23.00 -8.87
N ASP A 348 -11.44 23.73 -8.79
CA ASP A 348 -10.54 24.02 -9.92
C ASP A 348 -9.09 24.18 -9.43
N ASP A 349 -8.47 23.05 -9.08
CA ASP A 349 -7.10 22.82 -8.55
C ASP A 349 -5.94 23.42 -9.40
N ALA A 350 -6.27 24.20 -10.43
CA ALA A 350 -5.37 24.92 -11.32
C ALA A 350 -5.50 26.46 -11.21
N ASP A 351 -6.37 26.99 -10.35
CA ASP A 351 -6.49 28.42 -10.02
C ASP A 351 -6.68 28.65 -8.51
N ALA A 352 -5.58 28.96 -7.82
CA ALA A 352 -5.44 29.25 -6.39
C ALA A 352 -6.35 30.36 -5.78
N ALA A 353 -7.27 30.91 -6.57
CA ALA A 353 -8.35 31.78 -6.14
C ALA A 353 -9.71 31.07 -6.02
N VAL A 354 -9.81 29.81 -6.45
CA VAL A 354 -11.02 28.98 -6.55
C VAL A 354 -10.85 27.77 -5.62
N ASN A 355 -11.28 27.93 -4.37
CA ASN A 355 -11.25 26.90 -3.35
C ASN A 355 -12.31 27.19 -2.27
N PRO A 356 -12.80 26.21 -1.51
CA PRO A 356 -13.82 26.44 -0.46
C PRO A 356 -13.33 27.19 0.80
N GLY A 357 -12.17 27.83 0.75
CA GLY A 357 -11.76 28.88 1.68
C GLY A 357 -11.82 30.30 1.11
N ALA A 358 -12.18 30.47 -0.17
CA ALA A 358 -12.41 31.74 -0.81
C ALA A 358 -13.69 32.43 -0.28
N ASP A 359 -13.75 33.75 -0.44
CA ASP A 359 -15.00 34.51 -0.31
C ASP A 359 -15.58 34.64 -1.74
N GLU A 360 -16.83 34.21 -1.95
CA GLU A 360 -17.50 34.33 -3.26
C GLU A 360 -17.66 35.79 -3.72
N VAL A 361 -17.37 36.03 -5.00
CA VAL A 361 -17.32 37.34 -5.67
C VAL A 361 -18.34 37.38 -6.79
N TRP A 362 -19.61 37.50 -6.38
CA TRP A 362 -20.77 37.60 -7.26
C TRP A 362 -20.56 38.50 -8.50
N TYR A 363 -21.10 38.02 -9.62
CA TYR A 363 -21.12 38.61 -10.95
C TYR A 363 -19.76 38.66 -11.68
N ASP A 364 -18.83 37.75 -11.36
CA ASP A 364 -17.53 37.61 -12.04
C ASP A 364 -17.42 36.36 -12.94
N GLY A 365 -18.28 35.37 -12.73
CA GLY A 365 -18.47 34.21 -13.60
C GLY A 365 -17.67 32.96 -13.23
N LEU A 366 -17.10 32.88 -12.02
CA LEU A 366 -16.56 31.65 -11.43
C LEU A 366 -17.40 31.26 -10.18
N ASP A 367 -17.14 30.09 -9.62
CA ASP A 367 -17.70 29.57 -8.36
C ASP A 367 -16.49 29.43 -7.43
N GLN A 368 -16.05 30.53 -6.80
CA GLN A 368 -14.75 30.55 -6.12
C GLN A 368 -14.79 29.75 -4.82
N ASP A 369 -15.90 29.76 -4.08
CA ASP A 369 -16.02 29.01 -2.83
C ASP A 369 -16.48 27.54 -3.03
N CYS A 370 -16.65 27.12 -4.29
CA CYS A 370 -17.03 25.77 -4.69
C CYS A 370 -18.37 25.29 -4.09
N ALA A 371 -19.25 26.21 -3.68
CA ALA A 371 -20.59 25.87 -3.19
C ALA A 371 -21.53 25.42 -4.32
N GLY A 372 -21.28 25.86 -5.56
CA GLY A 372 -22.12 25.57 -6.73
C GLY A 372 -23.41 26.40 -6.77
N ASP A 373 -23.39 27.60 -6.18
CA ASP A 373 -24.45 28.60 -6.28
C ASP A 373 -24.40 29.30 -7.67
N ASP A 374 -25.46 30.01 -8.08
CA ASP A 374 -25.46 30.74 -9.35
C ASP A 374 -24.89 32.14 -9.13
N ASP A 375 -23.66 32.38 -9.59
CA ASP A 375 -22.92 33.66 -9.54
C ASP A 375 -23.72 34.91 -9.96
N ASN A 376 -24.87 34.73 -10.63
CA ASN A 376 -25.72 35.81 -11.10
C ASN A 376 -26.97 36.06 -10.24
N ASP A 377 -27.20 35.27 -9.20
CA ASP A 377 -28.38 35.21 -8.30
C ASP A 377 -27.90 35.03 -6.85
N ALA A 378 -27.49 36.13 -6.21
CA ALA A 378 -26.75 36.10 -4.94
C ALA A 378 -27.64 35.83 -3.70
N ASP A 379 -28.96 35.82 -3.85
CA ASP A 379 -29.90 35.48 -2.77
C ASP A 379 -30.67 34.15 -2.98
N GLY A 380 -30.60 33.58 -4.19
CA GLY A 380 -31.02 32.23 -4.53
C GLY A 380 -32.52 32.09 -4.86
N ASP A 381 -33.14 33.13 -5.43
CA ASP A 381 -34.57 33.11 -5.79
C ASP A 381 -34.87 32.53 -7.18
N GLY A 382 -33.83 32.45 -8.03
CA GLY A 382 -33.88 31.96 -9.41
C GLY A 382 -33.99 33.05 -10.49
N VAL A 383 -33.83 34.33 -10.15
CA VAL A 383 -33.89 35.48 -11.07
C VAL A 383 -32.63 36.34 -10.96
N ALA A 384 -31.76 36.24 -11.97
CA ALA A 384 -30.50 36.96 -11.95
C ALA A 384 -30.59 38.49 -11.78
N ALA A 385 -29.59 39.05 -11.12
CA ALA A 385 -29.39 40.46 -10.83
C ALA A 385 -29.45 41.37 -12.06
N LEU A 386 -30.00 42.57 -11.91
CA LEU A 386 -29.96 43.63 -12.92
C LEU A 386 -28.51 44.04 -13.28
N VAL A 387 -27.55 43.91 -12.35
CA VAL A 387 -26.13 44.19 -12.61
C VAL A 387 -25.48 43.15 -13.54
N ALA A 388 -25.89 41.88 -13.43
CA ALA A 388 -25.55 40.79 -14.34
C ALA A 388 -26.30 40.86 -15.68
N GLY A 389 -27.25 41.81 -15.82
CA GLY A 389 -28.11 41.94 -17.00
C GLY A 389 -29.33 41.01 -16.97
N GLY A 390 -29.64 40.43 -15.81
CA GLY A 390 -30.94 39.90 -15.48
C GLY A 390 -31.94 41.02 -15.19
N ALA A 391 -32.86 40.79 -14.26
CA ALA A 391 -34.00 41.68 -14.06
C ALA A 391 -34.43 41.88 -12.59
N ASP A 392 -33.79 41.20 -11.63
CA ASP A 392 -33.96 41.52 -10.22
C ASP A 392 -33.31 42.88 -9.86
N CYS A 393 -34.07 43.73 -9.18
CA CYS A 393 -33.70 45.05 -8.74
C CYS A 393 -33.02 45.11 -7.35
N ASP A 394 -33.08 44.06 -6.51
CA ASP A 394 -32.38 43.96 -5.21
C ASP A 394 -32.00 42.50 -4.88
N ASP A 395 -31.02 41.97 -5.62
CA ASP A 395 -30.37 40.63 -5.59
C ASP A 395 -29.65 40.27 -4.26
N ALA A 396 -30.12 40.85 -3.16
CA ALA A 396 -29.77 40.51 -1.79
C ALA A 396 -31.01 40.15 -0.95
N VAL A 397 -32.19 40.07 -1.59
CA VAL A 397 -33.51 39.89 -0.98
C VAL A 397 -34.41 39.03 -1.89
N ALA A 398 -34.37 37.70 -1.70
CA ALA A 398 -35.09 36.63 -2.41
C ALA A 398 -36.64 36.67 -2.42
N THR A 399 -37.23 37.83 -2.17
CA THR A 399 -38.65 38.14 -2.31
C THR A 399 -38.90 39.34 -3.25
N THR A 400 -37.83 39.93 -3.80
CA THR A 400 -37.84 41.08 -4.68
C THR A 400 -37.42 40.59 -6.07
N TYR A 401 -38.34 40.50 -7.02
CA TYR A 401 -38.03 40.02 -8.38
C TYR A 401 -39.18 40.30 -9.36
N PRO A 402 -38.91 40.42 -10.67
CA PRO A 402 -39.91 40.52 -11.74
C PRO A 402 -41.12 39.59 -11.61
N GLY A 403 -42.27 40.17 -11.23
CA GLY A 403 -43.53 39.43 -11.06
C GLY A 403 -43.66 38.69 -9.73
N ALA A 404 -42.85 39.03 -8.73
CA ALA A 404 -43.16 38.78 -7.33
C ALA A 404 -44.53 39.40 -6.96
N PRO A 405 -45.19 38.94 -5.88
CA PRO A 405 -46.43 39.55 -5.43
C PRO A 405 -46.16 40.91 -4.75
N ASP A 406 -46.24 42.00 -5.52
CA ASP A 406 -46.17 43.34 -4.94
C ASP A 406 -47.33 43.62 -3.98
N ARG A 407 -47.06 44.42 -2.95
CA ARG A 407 -47.91 44.61 -1.78
C ARG A 407 -47.97 46.07 -1.34
N TRP A 408 -48.66 46.86 -2.15
CA TRP A 408 -49.19 48.20 -1.85
C TRP A 408 -49.13 48.63 -0.38
N TYR A 409 -48.42 49.74 -0.17
CA TYR A 409 -48.20 50.47 1.06
C TYR A 409 -47.25 49.81 2.09
N ASP A 410 -46.21 49.09 1.64
CA ASP A 410 -45.13 48.62 2.52
C ASP A 410 -43.72 49.21 2.24
N GLY A 411 -43.59 49.97 1.14
CA GLY A 411 -42.42 50.75 0.76
C GLY A 411 -41.36 49.98 -0.02
N VAL A 412 -41.69 48.80 -0.56
CA VAL A 412 -40.79 47.94 -1.36
C VAL A 412 -41.40 47.74 -2.75
N ASP A 413 -40.67 48.14 -3.79
CA ASP A 413 -40.92 47.76 -5.19
C ASP A 413 -40.49 46.30 -5.35
N ALA A 414 -41.35 45.38 -4.92
CA ALA A 414 -41.05 43.97 -4.79
C ALA A 414 -41.11 43.26 -6.14
N ASP A 415 -41.93 43.74 -7.09
CA ASP A 415 -42.01 43.16 -8.44
C ASP A 415 -41.11 43.83 -9.49
N CYS A 416 -40.30 44.82 -9.07
CA CYS A 416 -39.37 45.59 -9.89
C CYS A 416 -40.03 46.32 -11.08
N ALA A 417 -41.34 46.61 -11.02
CA ALA A 417 -42.03 47.40 -12.04
C ALA A 417 -41.66 48.89 -11.98
N GLY A 418 -41.23 49.39 -10.80
CA GLY A 418 -40.99 50.81 -10.57
C GLY A 418 -42.26 51.64 -10.49
N ASP A 419 -43.38 50.99 -10.13
CA ASP A 419 -44.64 51.66 -9.79
C ASP A 419 -44.49 52.35 -8.40
N ASP A 420 -45.21 53.45 -8.17
CA ASP A 420 -45.18 54.12 -6.85
C ASP A 420 -46.09 53.34 -5.89
N ASP A 421 -45.51 52.63 -4.92
CA ASP A 421 -46.20 51.81 -3.90
C ASP A 421 -47.31 52.55 -3.12
N PHE A 422 -47.36 53.87 -3.21
CA PHE A 422 -48.39 54.70 -2.60
C PHE A 422 -49.47 55.24 -3.56
N ASP A 423 -49.41 54.94 -4.87
CA ASP A 423 -50.34 55.34 -5.94
C ASP A 423 -50.91 54.08 -6.65
N GLN A 424 -51.97 53.49 -6.09
CA GLN A 424 -52.51 52.19 -6.53
C GLN A 424 -53.30 52.23 -7.85
N ASP A 425 -53.73 53.42 -8.32
CA ASP A 425 -54.48 53.56 -9.57
C ASP A 425 -53.71 54.27 -10.72
N GLY A 426 -52.55 54.86 -10.40
CA GLY A 426 -51.56 55.35 -11.35
C GLY A 426 -51.84 56.74 -11.90
N ASP A 427 -52.50 57.60 -11.12
CA ASP A 427 -52.89 58.95 -11.54
C ASP A 427 -51.85 60.04 -11.19
N GLY A 428 -50.87 59.70 -10.35
CA GLY A 428 -49.78 60.57 -9.90
C GLY A 428 -49.98 61.16 -8.50
N TYR A 429 -51.05 60.82 -7.78
CA TYR A 429 -51.38 61.31 -6.44
C TYR A 429 -51.48 60.15 -5.44
N GLY A 430 -50.45 59.96 -4.63
CA GLY A 430 -50.50 58.88 -3.64
C GLY A 430 -51.56 59.05 -2.54
N ALA A 431 -51.96 57.92 -1.97
CA ALA A 431 -52.92 57.77 -0.89
C ALA A 431 -52.72 58.72 0.31
N SER A 432 -53.76 59.50 0.62
CA SER A 432 -53.85 60.35 1.82
C SER A 432 -53.65 59.61 3.14
N LEU A 433 -53.99 58.31 3.21
CA LEU A 433 -53.77 57.49 4.41
C LEU A 433 -52.28 57.33 4.75
N PHE A 434 -51.40 57.43 3.76
CA PHE A 434 -49.95 57.28 3.89
C PHE A 434 -49.18 58.60 3.76
N GLY A 435 -49.90 59.72 3.61
CA GLY A 435 -49.33 61.06 3.60
C GLY A 435 -49.23 61.72 2.22
N GLY A 436 -49.79 61.10 1.19
CA GLY A 436 -50.12 61.79 -0.06
C GLY A 436 -51.38 62.65 0.09
N GLU A 437 -52.03 62.98 -1.03
CA GLU A 437 -53.14 63.93 -1.06
C GLU A 437 -54.44 63.33 -1.63
N ASP A 438 -54.41 62.12 -2.20
CA ASP A 438 -55.63 61.48 -2.75
C ASP A 438 -56.52 60.83 -1.67
N CYS A 439 -57.80 61.17 -1.69
CA CYS A 439 -58.83 60.64 -0.82
C CYS A 439 -59.41 59.28 -1.24
N ASN A 440 -59.16 58.78 -2.47
CA ASN A 440 -59.59 57.46 -2.92
C ASN A 440 -58.67 56.80 -3.97
N ASP A 441 -57.52 56.32 -3.49
CA ASP A 441 -56.38 55.67 -4.18
C ASP A 441 -56.72 54.31 -4.84
N ARG A 442 -57.82 54.29 -5.58
CA ARG A 442 -58.41 53.17 -6.34
C ARG A 442 -59.23 53.65 -7.55
N ASP A 443 -59.34 54.95 -7.74
CA ASP A 443 -60.17 55.61 -8.73
C ASP A 443 -59.51 56.91 -9.19
N ALA A 444 -58.62 56.79 -10.18
CA ALA A 444 -57.85 57.83 -10.88
C ALA A 444 -58.64 59.04 -11.44
N ALA A 445 -59.94 59.14 -11.14
CA ALA A 445 -60.80 60.30 -11.37
C ALA A 445 -61.01 61.16 -10.10
N VAL A 446 -60.51 60.72 -8.94
CA VAL A 446 -60.59 61.38 -7.63
C VAL A 446 -59.16 61.70 -7.21
N ASN A 447 -58.79 62.97 -7.16
CA ASN A 447 -57.49 63.48 -6.71
C ASN A 447 -57.49 65.02 -6.63
N PRO A 448 -56.55 65.66 -5.91
CA PRO A 448 -56.50 67.12 -5.73
C PRO A 448 -56.39 68.00 -6.98
N ALA A 449 -56.18 67.43 -8.17
CA ALA A 449 -56.18 68.16 -9.44
C ALA A 449 -57.33 67.76 -10.38
N ALA A 450 -58.19 66.84 -9.96
CA ALA A 450 -59.50 66.64 -10.57
C ALA A 450 -60.30 67.96 -10.50
N ALA A 451 -61.21 68.13 -11.44
CA ALA A 451 -62.16 69.23 -11.41
C ALA A 451 -63.45 68.70 -10.79
N GLU A 452 -63.91 69.34 -9.71
CA GLU A 452 -65.18 68.98 -9.07
C GLU A 452 -66.35 69.06 -10.07
N LEU A 453 -67.11 67.98 -10.13
CA LEU A 453 -68.28 67.77 -10.97
C LEU A 453 -69.54 67.84 -10.13
N TRP A 454 -69.87 69.06 -9.70
CA TRP A 454 -71.03 69.38 -8.89
C TRP A 454 -72.30 68.57 -9.25
N TYR A 455 -72.96 68.11 -8.20
CA TYR A 455 -74.19 67.33 -8.13
C TYR A 455 -74.10 65.84 -8.51
N ASP A 456 -72.91 65.20 -8.43
CA ASP A 456 -72.72 63.77 -8.75
C ASP A 456 -72.52 62.85 -7.53
N GLY A 457 -72.19 63.42 -6.37
CA GLY A 457 -72.09 62.76 -5.06
C GLY A 457 -70.70 62.25 -4.68
N VAL A 458 -69.66 62.62 -5.43
CA VAL A 458 -68.25 62.29 -5.15
C VAL A 458 -67.44 63.58 -5.03
N ASP A 459 -66.65 63.70 -3.96
CA ASP A 459 -65.64 64.77 -3.75
C ASP A 459 -64.43 64.41 -4.63
N GLN A 460 -64.43 64.83 -5.91
CA GLN A 460 -63.35 64.46 -6.84
C GLN A 460 -62.07 65.22 -6.52
N ASP A 461 -62.16 66.51 -6.19
CA ASP A 461 -60.98 67.33 -5.91
C ASP A 461 -60.41 67.16 -4.49
N CYS A 462 -61.00 66.24 -3.71
CA CYS A 462 -60.64 65.92 -2.33
C CYS A 462 -60.59 67.15 -1.39
N SER A 463 -61.26 68.25 -1.75
CA SER A 463 -61.29 69.48 -0.96
C SER A 463 -62.16 69.35 0.30
N GLY A 464 -63.04 68.35 0.34
CA GLY A 464 -64.06 68.22 1.38
C GLY A 464 -65.20 69.24 1.22
N GLY A 465 -65.40 69.73 -0.01
CA GLY A 465 -66.56 70.54 -0.40
C GLY A 465 -67.89 69.79 -0.22
N ASN A 466 -68.99 70.53 -0.32
CA ASN A 466 -70.31 69.94 -0.38
C ASN A 466 -70.84 70.06 -1.81
N ASP A 467 -70.79 68.96 -2.55
CA ASP A 467 -71.22 68.74 -3.95
C ASP A 467 -72.58 69.35 -4.40
N TYR A 468 -73.37 69.94 -3.48
CA TYR A 468 -74.68 70.55 -3.74
C TYR A 468 -74.78 72.05 -3.39
N ASP A 469 -73.65 72.73 -3.18
CA ASP A 469 -73.51 74.10 -2.65
C ASP A 469 -72.30 74.77 -3.36
N ALA A 470 -72.46 75.11 -4.65
CA ALA A 470 -71.32 75.34 -5.55
C ALA A 470 -70.61 76.70 -5.36
N ASP A 471 -71.31 77.70 -4.81
CA ASP A 471 -70.73 78.99 -4.42
C ASP A 471 -70.40 79.13 -2.91
N SER A 472 -70.80 78.12 -2.11
CA SER A 472 -70.56 78.01 -0.67
C SER A 472 -71.28 79.05 0.20
N ASP A 473 -72.45 79.54 -0.22
CA ASP A 473 -73.30 80.42 0.58
C ASP A 473 -74.10 79.66 1.68
N GLY A 474 -74.27 78.34 1.53
CA GLY A 474 -74.94 77.44 2.47
C GLY A 474 -76.40 77.12 2.16
N PHE A 475 -76.93 77.61 1.05
CA PHE A 475 -78.13 77.09 0.39
C PHE A 475 -77.75 76.02 -0.64
N PHE A 476 -78.75 75.37 -1.25
CA PHE A 476 -78.53 74.37 -2.31
C PHE A 476 -79.35 74.79 -3.53
N ALA A 477 -78.86 74.48 -4.72
CA ALA A 477 -79.53 74.76 -5.98
C ALA A 477 -80.98 74.22 -6.03
N ASP A 478 -81.94 75.04 -6.45
CA ASP A 478 -83.30 74.63 -6.82
C ASP A 478 -83.28 73.52 -7.90
N ALA A 479 -82.25 73.51 -8.76
CA ALA A 479 -82.00 72.46 -9.75
C ALA A 479 -81.91 71.04 -9.14
N VAL A 480 -81.46 70.89 -7.88
CA VAL A 480 -81.44 69.63 -7.13
C VAL A 480 -82.54 69.54 -6.06
N GLY A 481 -83.47 70.48 -6.05
CA GLY A 481 -84.56 70.57 -5.07
C GLY A 481 -84.18 71.28 -3.77
N GLY A 482 -83.13 72.12 -3.82
CA GLY A 482 -82.86 73.14 -2.82
C GLY A 482 -83.80 74.34 -2.96
N LEU A 483 -83.30 75.55 -2.72
CA LEU A 483 -84.09 76.78 -2.80
C LEU A 483 -83.34 77.94 -3.46
N ASP A 484 -82.06 77.77 -3.80
CA ASP A 484 -81.28 78.79 -4.49
C ASP A 484 -81.59 78.80 -6.00
N CYS A 485 -81.96 79.97 -6.52
CA CYS A 485 -82.29 80.16 -7.93
C CYS A 485 -81.07 80.47 -8.83
N ASP A 486 -79.90 80.80 -8.28
CA ASP A 486 -78.62 80.92 -9.00
C ASP A 486 -77.42 80.53 -8.10
N ASP A 487 -77.27 79.23 -7.83
CA ASP A 487 -76.22 78.53 -7.03
C ASP A 487 -74.75 78.77 -7.47
N ALA A 488 -74.51 79.80 -8.29
CA ALA A 488 -73.21 80.30 -8.73
C ALA A 488 -72.97 81.77 -8.31
N ASP A 489 -73.94 82.46 -7.71
CA ASP A 489 -73.80 83.81 -7.14
C ASP A 489 -74.31 83.85 -5.68
N PRO A 490 -73.39 83.93 -4.68
CA PRO A 490 -73.72 83.82 -3.25
C PRO A 490 -74.41 85.08 -2.69
N THR A 491 -75.01 85.89 -3.56
CA THR A 491 -75.86 87.04 -3.24
C THR A 491 -77.31 86.87 -3.68
N VAL A 492 -77.62 85.82 -4.44
CA VAL A 492 -78.97 85.40 -4.85
C VAL A 492 -79.32 84.15 -4.05
N ASN A 493 -80.26 84.24 -3.10
CA ASN A 493 -80.73 83.11 -2.31
C ASN A 493 -81.96 83.49 -1.45
N PRO A 494 -82.75 82.54 -0.91
CA PRO A 494 -83.96 82.83 -0.12
C PRO A 494 -83.79 83.61 1.19
N ALA A 495 -82.56 83.97 1.57
CA ALA A 495 -82.28 84.83 2.72
C ALA A 495 -81.71 86.21 2.32
N ALA A 496 -81.59 86.48 1.02
CA ALA A 496 -81.32 87.80 0.48
C ALA A 496 -82.47 88.78 0.77
N THR A 497 -82.40 89.97 0.21
CA THR A 497 -83.44 91.00 0.36
C THR A 497 -83.60 91.69 -0.97
N GLU A 498 -84.80 91.59 -1.53
CA GLU A 498 -85.10 92.13 -2.85
C GLU A 498 -84.82 93.63 -2.98
N LEU A 499 -84.20 94.00 -4.10
CA LEU A 499 -83.80 95.37 -4.46
C LEU A 499 -84.54 95.84 -5.72
N TRP A 500 -85.83 96.17 -5.53
CA TRP A 500 -86.72 96.69 -6.57
C TRP A 500 -86.06 97.63 -7.61
N TYR A 501 -86.42 97.38 -8.86
CA TYR A 501 -86.00 98.03 -10.09
C TYR A 501 -84.55 97.77 -10.55
N ASP A 502 -83.93 96.65 -10.17
CA ASP A 502 -82.60 96.25 -10.66
C ASP A 502 -82.56 95.04 -11.61
N GLY A 503 -83.67 94.31 -11.71
CA GLY A 503 -83.90 93.24 -12.68
C GLY A 503 -83.40 91.85 -12.29
N VAL A 504 -83.10 91.61 -11.01
CA VAL A 504 -82.66 90.30 -10.48
C VAL A 504 -83.48 89.94 -9.25
N ASP A 505 -84.26 88.86 -9.32
CA ASP A 505 -84.97 88.22 -8.19
C ASP A 505 -83.95 87.63 -7.21
N GLN A 506 -83.53 88.42 -6.21
CA GLN A 506 -82.45 88.07 -5.30
C GLN A 506 -82.91 87.12 -4.21
N ASP A 507 -84.13 87.28 -3.71
CA ASP A 507 -84.68 86.41 -2.67
C ASP A 507 -85.45 85.18 -3.21
N CYS A 508 -85.41 84.99 -4.54
CA CYS A 508 -86.00 83.87 -5.27
C CYS A 508 -87.52 83.71 -5.01
N ALA A 509 -88.22 84.80 -4.63
CA ALA A 509 -89.66 84.79 -4.41
C ALA A 509 -90.46 84.82 -5.72
N GLY A 510 -89.88 85.36 -6.80
CA GLY A 510 -90.52 85.48 -8.11
C GLY A 510 -91.59 86.58 -8.19
N ASP A 511 -91.43 87.64 -7.40
CA ASP A 511 -92.26 88.86 -7.48
C ASP A 511 -91.85 89.71 -8.71
N ASP A 512 -92.70 90.65 -9.16
CA ASP A 512 -92.44 91.48 -10.35
C ASP A 512 -91.67 92.75 -9.95
N ASP A 513 -90.36 92.79 -10.25
CA ASP A 513 -89.38 93.84 -9.91
C ASP A 513 -89.82 95.30 -10.23
N PHE A 514 -90.89 95.49 -10.99
CA PHE A 514 -91.44 96.79 -11.40
C PHE A 514 -92.87 97.08 -10.88
N ASP A 515 -93.36 96.33 -9.89
CA ASP A 515 -94.63 96.49 -9.14
C ASP A 515 -94.30 96.42 -7.63
N ALA A 516 -93.76 97.52 -7.09
CA ALA A 516 -93.12 97.51 -5.76
C ALA A 516 -94.11 97.56 -4.57
N ASP A 517 -95.39 97.86 -4.81
CA ASP A 517 -96.44 97.80 -3.78
C ASP A 517 -97.41 96.61 -3.93
N GLY A 518 -97.36 95.91 -5.06
CA GLY A 518 -98.03 94.63 -5.30
C GLY A 518 -99.48 94.75 -5.75
N ASP A 519 -99.88 95.89 -6.34
CA ASP A 519 -101.25 96.14 -6.79
C ASP A 519 -101.56 95.57 -8.20
N SER A 520 -100.55 95.02 -8.87
CA SER A 520 -100.58 94.46 -10.22
C SER A 520 -100.61 95.46 -11.38
N TYR A 521 -100.28 96.73 -11.12
CA TYR A 521 -99.91 97.71 -12.14
C TYR A 521 -98.41 97.99 -12.07
N THR A 522 -97.80 98.23 -13.24
CA THR A 522 -96.38 98.55 -13.33
C THR A 522 -96.20 100.06 -13.33
N SER A 523 -95.18 100.54 -12.63
CA SER A 523 -94.74 101.95 -12.61
C SER A 523 -94.72 102.65 -13.97
N ASP A 524 -95.29 103.84 -14.05
CA ASP A 524 -95.26 104.75 -15.21
C ASP A 524 -93.82 105.06 -15.65
N SER A 525 -92.93 105.12 -14.68
CA SER A 525 -91.53 105.51 -14.83
C SER A 525 -90.70 104.40 -15.48
N TYR A 526 -91.19 103.16 -15.43
CA TYR A 526 -90.64 102.00 -16.14
C TYR A 526 -91.50 101.56 -17.34
N GLY A 527 -92.55 102.33 -17.67
CA GLY A 527 -93.34 102.19 -18.90
C GLY A 527 -94.61 101.38 -18.77
N GLY A 528 -95.08 101.15 -17.54
CA GLY A 528 -96.47 100.83 -17.28
C GLY A 528 -97.35 102.09 -17.24
N ASP A 529 -98.44 102.03 -16.49
CA ASP A 529 -99.46 103.07 -16.43
C ASP A 529 -99.69 103.61 -14.99
N ASP A 530 -99.02 103.08 -13.96
CA ASP A 530 -99.21 103.52 -12.56
C ASP A 530 -98.36 104.75 -12.17
N CYS A 531 -99.04 105.79 -11.69
CA CYS A 531 -98.47 107.09 -11.38
C CYS A 531 -97.91 107.25 -9.95
N ASP A 532 -98.11 106.29 -9.03
CA ASP A 532 -97.43 106.26 -7.72
C ASP A 532 -97.23 104.82 -7.19
N ASP A 533 -96.31 104.08 -7.83
CA ASP A 533 -95.85 102.67 -7.61
C ASP A 533 -95.28 102.37 -6.20
N ALA A 534 -95.66 103.15 -5.19
CA ALA A 534 -95.38 102.96 -3.78
C ALA A 534 -96.64 103.08 -2.90
N ASP A 535 -97.82 103.29 -3.48
CA ASP A 535 -99.13 103.42 -2.81
C ASP A 535 -100.29 102.91 -3.70
N GLY A 536 -100.40 101.58 -3.85
CA GLY A 536 -101.41 100.86 -4.65
C GLY A 536 -102.90 101.07 -4.34
N ASP A 537 -103.26 102.12 -3.60
CA ASP A 537 -104.60 102.75 -3.66
C ASP A 537 -104.69 103.81 -4.82
N ILE A 538 -103.56 104.18 -5.45
CA ILE A 538 -103.42 105.03 -6.66
C ILE A 538 -102.98 104.12 -7.81
N ASN A 539 -103.75 104.04 -8.90
CA ASN A 539 -103.44 103.28 -10.12
C ASN A 539 -104.56 103.44 -11.17
N PRO A 540 -104.34 103.11 -12.46
CA PRO A 540 -105.36 103.19 -13.52
C PRO A 540 -106.65 102.38 -13.32
N GLY A 541 -106.68 101.47 -12.34
CA GLY A 541 -107.86 100.71 -11.94
C GLY A 541 -108.65 101.31 -10.77
N ALA A 542 -108.09 102.32 -10.11
CA ALA A 542 -108.72 103.05 -9.02
C ALA A 542 -109.95 103.85 -9.51
N ALA A 543 -110.63 104.52 -8.57
CA ALA A 543 -111.84 105.26 -8.86
C ALA A 543 -111.75 106.70 -8.33
N GLU A 544 -111.66 107.65 -9.25
CA GLU A 544 -111.42 109.07 -8.95
C GLU A 544 -112.45 109.70 -7.98
N LEU A 545 -111.94 110.36 -6.95
CA LEU A 545 -112.64 110.97 -5.82
C LEU A 545 -112.64 112.50 -5.86
N TRP A 546 -113.09 113.05 -6.99
CA TRP A 546 -113.34 114.47 -7.27
C TRP A 546 -113.45 115.41 -6.04
N TYR A 547 -112.65 116.47 -6.12
CA TYR A 547 -112.42 117.56 -5.18
C TYR A 547 -111.52 117.26 -3.97
N ASP A 548 -110.64 116.26 -4.03
CA ASP A 548 -109.67 115.96 -2.96
C ASP A 548 -108.20 116.32 -3.27
N GLY A 549 -107.86 116.51 -4.54
CA GLY A 549 -106.57 117.02 -5.03
C GLY A 549 -105.50 115.97 -5.30
N VAL A 550 -105.87 114.69 -5.39
CA VAL A 550 -105.03 113.58 -5.89
C VAL A 550 -105.70 113.00 -7.14
N ASP A 551 -104.91 112.56 -8.12
CA ASP A 551 -105.36 111.88 -9.35
C ASP A 551 -105.22 110.38 -9.10
N GLN A 552 -106.25 109.72 -8.56
CA GLN A 552 -106.14 108.32 -8.14
C GLN A 552 -106.16 107.36 -9.32
N ASP A 553 -106.95 107.65 -10.36
CA ASP A 553 -107.08 106.79 -11.55
C ASP A 553 -106.04 107.11 -12.64
N CYS A 554 -105.05 107.95 -12.32
CA CYS A 554 -103.95 108.38 -13.19
C CYS A 554 -104.40 108.92 -14.57
N ALA A 555 -105.66 109.34 -14.71
CA ALA A 555 -106.22 109.79 -15.98
C ALA A 555 -105.76 111.21 -16.35
N GLY A 556 -105.27 112.00 -15.39
CA GLY A 556 -104.82 113.37 -15.60
C GLY A 556 -105.95 114.37 -15.85
N ASP A 557 -107.18 114.04 -15.42
CA ASP A 557 -108.33 114.94 -15.48
C ASP A 557 -108.21 116.07 -14.43
N ASP A 558 -108.88 117.22 -14.66
CA ASP A 558 -108.89 118.33 -13.69
C ASP A 558 -109.90 118.02 -12.58
N ASP A 559 -109.40 117.61 -11.41
CA ASP A 559 -110.12 117.31 -10.15
C ASP A 559 -111.26 118.30 -9.79
N PHE A 560 -111.24 119.52 -10.33
CA PHE A 560 -112.28 120.53 -10.10
C PHE A 560 -113.36 120.66 -11.21
N ASP A 561 -113.26 119.94 -12.34
CA ASP A 561 -114.15 119.98 -13.52
C ASP A 561 -114.86 118.62 -13.79
N ALA A 562 -115.49 118.04 -12.76
CA ALA A 562 -116.12 116.71 -12.80
C ALA A 562 -117.26 116.50 -13.84
N ASP A 563 -117.76 117.55 -14.52
CA ASP A 563 -118.66 117.40 -15.68
C ASP A 563 -118.07 117.87 -17.03
N GLY A 564 -116.78 118.22 -17.06
CA GLY A 564 -115.97 118.44 -18.27
C GLY A 564 -116.42 119.64 -19.12
N ASP A 565 -116.96 120.68 -18.47
CA ASP A 565 -117.55 121.86 -19.10
C ASP A 565 -116.61 123.09 -19.04
N SER A 566 -115.55 123.01 -18.21
CA SER A 566 -114.43 123.94 -18.09
C SER A 566 -114.77 125.34 -17.54
N TYR A 567 -115.70 125.45 -16.58
CA TYR A 567 -116.14 126.73 -15.98
C TYR A 567 -116.28 126.83 -14.45
#